data_AF-A0A9E2ZEY1-F1
#
_entry.id   AF-A0A9E2ZEY1-F1
#
_cell.length_a   1.000
_cell.length_b   1.000
_cell.length_c   1.000
_cell.angle_alpha   90.00
_cell.angle_beta   90.00
_cell.angle_gamma   90.00
#
_symmetry.space_group_name_H-M   'P 1'
#
loop_
_entity.id
_entity.type
_entity.pdbx_description
1 polymer ?
#
loop_
_entity_poly.entity_id
_entity_poly.type
_entity_poly.pdbx_seq_one_letter_code
_entity_poly.pdbx_strand_id
1 'polypeptide(L)'
;NPERDVVFFAIGFETTAPSTALTLKRARAEGVSNFSCMCNHVTIVPPLRALLESPDLRLDGFIGPGHVCTVVGARPFEFIPADYGRPVVISGFEPLDILQSILMILRQLSAGRCEVENQYTRVVPREGNLRALEVLSEVFELRPHFEWRGLGFISQSALRLSDAYRDFDAEQRFAVPGVRVADPKACQCGEVLKGVIKPWECKVFGTACTPEHAIGTCMVSPEGACAAYYNYGRFAREREAV
;
A
#
# COMPACT_ATOMS: atom_id res chain seq x y z
N ASN A 1 4.75 30.27 6.18
CA ASN A 1 3.39 30.81 6.41
C ASN A 1 3.04 30.73 7.91
N PRO A 2 3.69 31.49 8.80
CA PRO A 2 3.45 31.36 10.25
C PRO A 2 2.02 31.73 10.67
N GLU A 3 1.41 32.66 9.94
CA GLU A 3 0.04 33.17 10.15
C GLU A 3 -1.06 32.25 9.61
N ARG A 4 -0.73 31.05 9.13
CA ARG A 4 -1.70 30.12 8.54
C ARG A 4 -1.51 28.73 9.10
N ASP A 5 -2.61 28.04 9.34
CA ASP A 5 -2.59 26.61 9.58
C ASP A 5 -2.14 25.86 8.31
N VAL A 6 -1.16 24.99 8.49
CA VAL A 6 -0.60 24.14 7.44
C VAL A 6 -0.93 22.69 7.79
N VAL A 7 -1.88 22.11 7.05
CA VAL A 7 -2.28 20.72 7.21
C VAL A 7 -1.58 19.86 6.15
N PHE A 8 -0.80 18.89 6.59
CA PHE A 8 -0.24 17.85 5.72
C PHE A 8 -1.19 16.65 5.64
N PHE A 9 -1.64 16.30 4.44
CA PHE A 9 -2.46 15.12 4.20
C PHE A 9 -1.56 13.91 3.97
N ALA A 10 -1.32 13.15 5.03
CA ALA A 10 -0.33 12.08 5.04
C ALA A 10 -0.95 10.77 4.55
N ILE A 11 -0.53 10.30 3.36
CA ILE A 11 -0.97 9.04 2.77
C ILE A 11 0.24 8.14 2.53
N GLY A 12 0.02 6.84 2.64
CA GLY A 12 0.92 5.82 2.13
C GLY A 12 1.19 4.73 3.14
N PHE A 13 1.90 3.71 2.67
CA PHE A 13 2.27 2.55 3.47
C PHE A 13 3.37 2.86 4.49
N GLU A 14 3.87 1.82 5.15
CA GLU A 14 4.97 1.87 6.10
C GLU A 14 6.25 2.46 5.49
N THR A 15 6.39 2.50 4.17
CA THR A 15 7.51 3.18 3.48
C THR A 15 7.51 4.69 3.71
N THR A 16 6.33 5.35 3.74
CA THR A 16 6.25 6.82 3.84
C THR A 16 5.99 7.30 5.27
N ALA A 17 5.35 6.47 6.10
CA ALA A 17 5.01 6.82 7.48
C ALA A 17 6.21 7.28 8.34
N PRO A 18 7.43 6.70 8.25
CA PRO A 18 8.57 7.16 9.04
C PRO A 18 8.96 8.61 8.76
N SER A 19 8.84 9.07 7.51
CA SER A 19 9.14 10.46 7.15
C SER A 19 8.14 11.42 7.79
N THR A 20 6.85 11.05 7.81
CA THR A 20 5.81 11.81 8.49
C THR A 20 6.07 11.86 9.99
N ALA A 21 6.42 10.72 10.61
CA ALA A 21 6.74 10.66 12.03
C ALA A 21 7.93 11.56 12.39
N LEU A 22 9.03 11.49 11.63
CA LEU A 22 10.20 12.34 11.86
C LEU A 22 9.88 13.83 11.68
N THR A 23 9.03 14.17 10.72
CA THR A 23 8.55 15.54 10.53
C THR A 23 7.80 16.05 11.76
N LEU A 24 6.89 15.24 12.32
CA LEU A 24 6.15 15.57 13.54
C LEU A 24 7.06 15.70 14.76
N LYS A 25 8.02 14.78 14.92
CA LYS A 25 9.04 14.88 15.98
C LYS A 25 9.84 16.17 15.88
N ARG A 26 10.24 16.55 14.67
CA ARG A 26 11.00 17.78 14.43
C ARG A 26 10.15 19.02 14.72
N ALA A 27 8.91 19.06 14.21
CA ALA A 27 7.97 20.14 14.45
C ALA A 27 7.74 20.36 15.96
N ARG A 28 7.60 19.27 16.73
CA ARG A 28 7.51 19.34 18.19
C ARG A 28 8.75 19.91 18.85
N ALA A 29 9.94 19.41 18.46
CA ALA A 29 11.21 19.87 19.03
C ALA A 29 11.49 21.35 18.72
N GLU A 30 11.03 21.85 17.58
CA GLU A 30 11.16 23.25 17.17
C GLU A 30 10.01 24.15 17.66
N GLY A 31 8.99 23.58 18.31
CA GLY A 31 7.82 24.35 18.78
C GLY A 31 6.93 24.89 17.65
N VAL A 32 6.88 24.21 16.50
CA VAL A 32 6.04 24.60 15.37
C VAL A 32 4.57 24.29 15.67
N SER A 33 3.78 25.32 15.97
CA SER A 33 2.38 25.19 16.40
C SER A 33 1.37 25.16 15.25
N ASN A 34 1.66 25.85 14.15
CA ASN A 34 0.75 26.00 13.00
C ASN A 34 0.82 24.84 11.99
N PHE A 35 1.52 23.75 12.32
CA PHE A 35 1.57 22.54 11.51
C PHE A 35 0.69 21.45 12.11
N SER A 36 -0.06 20.74 11.27
CA SER A 36 -0.82 19.55 11.66
C SER A 36 -0.79 18.48 10.56
N CYS A 37 -1.11 17.25 10.94
CA CYS A 37 -1.15 16.08 10.07
C CYS A 37 -2.54 15.46 10.09
N MET A 38 -3.11 15.25 8.91
CA MET A 38 -4.28 14.40 8.69
C MET A 38 -3.75 13.01 8.31
N CYS A 39 -3.76 12.07 9.26
CA CYS A 39 -3.03 10.81 9.14
C CYS A 39 -3.88 9.70 8.49
N ASN A 40 -3.60 9.41 7.22
CA ASN A 40 -4.18 8.31 6.45
C ASN A 40 -3.11 7.30 6.01
N HIS A 41 -2.07 7.13 6.83
CA HIS A 41 -1.10 6.05 6.61
C HIS A 41 -1.76 4.69 6.83
N VAL A 42 -1.36 3.72 6.01
CA VAL A 42 -1.91 2.37 6.00
C VAL A 42 -0.82 1.32 6.23
N THR A 43 -1.23 0.12 6.62
CA THR A 43 -0.33 -1.02 6.85
C THR A 43 -0.61 -2.14 5.86
N ILE A 44 0.42 -2.87 5.44
CA ILE A 44 0.35 -3.84 4.35
C ILE A 44 -0.25 -5.19 4.77
N VAL A 45 -0.08 -5.61 6.02
CA VAL A 45 -0.47 -6.96 6.46
C VAL A 45 -2.00 -7.16 6.47
N PRO A 46 -2.81 -6.28 7.06
CA PRO A 46 -4.27 -6.44 7.08
C PRO A 46 -4.93 -6.53 5.70
N PRO A 47 -4.63 -5.66 4.70
CA PRO A 47 -5.21 -5.82 3.37
C PRO A 47 -4.73 -7.08 2.66
N LEU A 48 -3.50 -7.57 2.90
CA LEU A 48 -3.06 -8.86 2.37
C LEU A 48 -3.87 -10.02 2.94
N ARG A 49 -4.19 -10.02 4.24
CA ARG A 49 -5.09 -11.02 4.84
C ARG A 49 -6.49 -10.96 4.22
N ALA A 50 -7.05 -9.75 4.09
CA ALA A 50 -8.36 -9.57 3.47
C ALA A 50 -8.41 -10.09 2.02
N LEU A 51 -7.32 -9.94 1.25
CA LEU A 51 -7.20 -10.51 -0.09
C LEU A 51 -7.06 -12.04 -0.07
N LEU A 52 -6.27 -12.58 0.86
CA LEU A 52 -6.06 -14.03 1.05
C LEU A 52 -7.32 -14.77 1.50
N GLU A 53 -8.21 -14.09 2.22
CA GLU A 53 -9.50 -14.61 2.67
C GLU A 53 -10.60 -14.48 1.60
N SER A 54 -10.31 -13.82 0.47
CA SER A 54 -11.27 -13.68 -0.62
C SER A 54 -11.47 -15.01 -1.35
N PRO A 55 -12.71 -15.49 -1.53
CA PRO A 55 -12.98 -16.77 -2.20
C PRO A 55 -12.58 -16.77 -3.68
N ASP A 56 -12.46 -15.58 -4.29
CA ASP A 56 -12.11 -15.41 -5.70
C ASP A 56 -10.59 -15.34 -5.93
N LEU A 57 -9.76 -15.53 -4.91
CA LEU A 57 -8.32 -15.39 -5.04
C LEU A 57 -7.71 -16.52 -5.89
N ARG A 58 -7.07 -16.14 -7.00
CA ARG A 58 -6.39 -17.04 -7.93
C ARG A 58 -4.87 -16.79 -7.96
N LEU A 59 -4.24 -16.80 -6.79
CA LEU A 59 -2.79 -16.56 -6.66
C LEU A 59 -2.09 -17.81 -6.11
N ASP A 60 -1.03 -18.23 -6.81
CA ASP A 60 -0.18 -19.34 -6.37
C ASP A 60 1.08 -18.90 -5.62
N GLY A 61 1.39 -17.61 -5.64
CA GLY A 61 2.53 -17.03 -4.93
C GLY A 61 2.53 -15.51 -5.01
N PHE A 62 3.36 -14.88 -4.19
CA PHE A 62 3.42 -13.42 -4.06
C PHE A 62 4.82 -12.89 -4.35
N ILE A 63 4.87 -11.77 -5.07
CA ILE A 63 6.03 -10.89 -5.09
C ILE A 63 5.84 -9.87 -3.97
N GLY A 64 6.69 -9.94 -2.94
CA GLY A 64 6.64 -9.08 -1.78
C GLY A 64 7.17 -7.66 -2.09
N PRO A 65 6.55 -6.61 -1.52
CA PRO A 65 6.88 -5.22 -1.80
C PRO A 65 8.20 -4.79 -1.15
N GLY A 66 9.28 -4.73 -1.93
CA GLY A 66 10.63 -4.44 -1.45
C GLY A 66 10.73 -3.23 -0.52
N HIS A 67 10.24 -2.06 -0.94
CA HIS A 67 10.31 -0.83 -0.14
C HIS A 67 9.59 -0.92 1.20
N VAL A 68 8.42 -1.54 1.27
CA VAL A 68 7.72 -1.75 2.54
C VAL A 68 8.55 -2.66 3.45
N CYS A 69 9.10 -3.74 2.88
CA CYS A 69 9.97 -4.66 3.62
C CYS A 69 11.27 -4.01 4.11
N THR A 70 11.75 -2.91 3.52
CA THR A 70 12.90 -2.17 4.08
C THR A 70 12.59 -1.58 5.46
N VAL A 71 11.31 -1.29 5.72
CA VAL A 71 10.84 -0.74 7.00
C VAL A 71 10.42 -1.87 7.93
N VAL A 72 9.49 -2.72 7.50
CA VAL A 72 8.87 -3.74 8.39
C VAL A 72 9.61 -5.08 8.42
N GLY A 73 10.54 -5.28 7.49
CA GLY A 73 11.28 -6.53 7.34
C GLY A 73 10.53 -7.59 6.53
N ALA A 74 11.14 -8.77 6.46
CA ALA A 74 10.55 -9.95 5.82
C ALA A 74 9.61 -10.72 6.75
N ARG A 75 9.89 -10.67 8.05
CA ARG A 75 9.17 -11.44 9.08
C ARG A 75 7.64 -11.24 9.04
N PRO A 76 7.09 -10.03 8.82
CA PRO A 76 5.64 -9.83 8.77
C PRO A 76 4.92 -10.56 7.64
N PHE A 77 5.63 -11.14 6.66
CA PHE A 77 5.04 -11.89 5.56
C PHE A 77 5.01 -13.40 5.82
N GLU A 78 5.63 -13.89 6.91
CA GLU A 78 5.72 -15.32 7.25
C GLU A 78 4.35 -15.97 7.48
N PHE A 79 3.31 -15.18 7.78
CA PHE A 79 1.94 -15.68 7.92
C PHE A 79 1.36 -16.18 6.59
N ILE A 80 1.81 -15.67 5.44
CA ILE A 80 1.26 -16.05 4.13
C ILE A 80 1.55 -17.53 3.83
N PRO A 81 2.80 -18.02 3.90
CA PRO A 81 3.06 -19.44 3.74
C PRO A 81 2.52 -20.27 4.91
N ALA A 82 2.60 -19.77 6.16
CA ALA A 82 2.19 -20.53 7.34
C ALA A 82 0.67 -20.76 7.41
N ASP A 83 -0.13 -19.73 7.15
CA ASP A 83 -1.58 -19.76 7.32
C ASP A 83 -2.31 -20.11 6.00
N TYR A 84 -1.76 -19.72 4.84
CA TYR A 84 -2.43 -19.83 3.54
C TYR A 84 -1.70 -20.68 2.51
N GLY A 85 -0.51 -21.22 2.83
CA GLY A 85 0.21 -22.13 1.94
C GLY A 85 0.64 -21.50 0.61
N ARG A 86 0.93 -20.18 0.60
CA ARG A 86 1.43 -19.48 -0.59
C ARG A 86 2.87 -18.97 -0.38
N PRO A 87 3.82 -19.30 -1.26
CA PRO A 87 5.18 -18.78 -1.18
C PRO A 87 5.21 -17.27 -1.45
N VAL A 88 6.16 -16.59 -0.81
CA VAL A 88 6.39 -15.16 -0.98
C VAL A 88 7.86 -14.93 -1.28
N VAL A 89 8.16 -14.11 -2.29
CA VAL A 89 9.53 -13.67 -2.55
C VAL A 89 9.58 -12.15 -2.52
N ILE A 90 10.31 -11.60 -1.54
CA ILE A 90 10.51 -10.15 -1.43
C ILE A 90 11.46 -9.70 -2.53
N SER A 91 10.99 -8.79 -3.39
CA SER A 91 11.70 -8.40 -4.60
C SER A 91 12.19 -6.95 -4.55
N GLY A 92 13.31 -6.69 -5.23
CA GLY A 92 13.64 -5.34 -5.69
C GLY A 92 12.76 -4.92 -6.88
N PHE A 93 13.10 -3.78 -7.49
CA PHE A 93 12.30 -3.14 -8.53
C PHE A 93 12.97 -3.13 -9.91
N GLU A 94 14.22 -3.60 -10.01
CA GLU A 94 14.87 -3.75 -11.31
C GLU A 94 14.21 -4.90 -12.09
N PRO A 95 14.19 -4.85 -13.43
CA PRO A 95 13.60 -5.94 -14.23
C PRO A 95 14.16 -7.32 -13.87
N LEU A 96 15.47 -7.40 -13.60
CA LEU A 96 16.12 -8.66 -13.18
C LEU A 96 15.72 -9.10 -11.78
N ASP A 97 15.42 -8.17 -10.86
CA ASP A 97 14.93 -8.52 -9.53
C ASP A 97 13.58 -9.24 -9.63
N ILE A 98 12.69 -8.71 -10.46
CA ILE A 98 11.36 -9.26 -10.69
C ILE A 98 11.47 -10.64 -11.35
N LEU A 99 12.27 -10.78 -12.41
CA LEU A 99 12.48 -12.05 -13.10
C LEU A 99 13.08 -13.13 -12.17
N GLN A 100 14.06 -12.75 -11.35
CA GLN A 100 14.64 -13.67 -10.37
C GLN A 100 13.62 -14.08 -9.31
N SER A 101 12.80 -13.13 -8.82
CA SER A 101 11.76 -13.42 -7.83
C SER A 101 10.70 -14.38 -8.38
N ILE A 102 10.29 -14.20 -9.64
CA ILE A 102 9.39 -15.16 -10.32
C ILE A 102 10.04 -16.54 -10.40
N LEU A 103 11.31 -16.62 -10.81
CA LEU A 103 12.04 -17.90 -10.88
C LEU A 103 12.12 -18.57 -9.50
N MET A 104 12.34 -17.81 -8.43
CA MET A 104 12.37 -18.30 -7.05
C MET A 104 11.02 -18.88 -6.62
N ILE A 105 9.91 -18.17 -6.89
CA ILE A 105 8.55 -18.68 -6.64
C ILE A 105 8.32 -19.99 -7.40
N LEU A 106 8.62 -20.02 -8.71
CA LEU A 106 8.42 -21.23 -9.54
C LEU A 106 9.24 -22.43 -9.05
N ARG A 107 10.46 -22.19 -8.56
CA ARG A 107 11.30 -23.25 -7.96
C ARG A 107 10.71 -23.79 -6.67
N GLN A 108 10.16 -22.93 -5.81
CA GLN A 108 9.46 -23.37 -4.61
C GLN A 108 8.26 -24.24 -4.97
N LEU A 109 7.40 -23.77 -5.88
CA LEU A 109 6.23 -24.51 -6.34
C LEU A 109 6.61 -25.88 -6.95
N SER A 110 7.64 -25.92 -7.81
CA SER A 110 8.12 -27.16 -8.41
C SER A 110 8.71 -28.15 -7.39
N ALA A 111 9.24 -27.65 -6.28
CA ALA A 111 9.84 -28.47 -5.23
C ALA A 111 8.89 -28.76 -4.06
N GLY A 112 7.63 -28.30 -4.12
CA GLY A 112 6.68 -28.40 -3.02
C GLY A 112 7.08 -27.60 -1.76
N ARG A 113 7.95 -26.58 -1.91
CA ARG A 113 8.29 -25.65 -0.82
C ARG A 113 7.30 -24.50 -0.76
N CYS A 114 7.16 -23.93 0.43
CA CYS A 114 6.30 -22.78 0.69
C CYS A 114 6.89 -21.96 1.83
N GLU A 115 7.71 -20.97 1.49
CA GLU A 115 8.42 -20.14 2.46
C GLU A 115 8.53 -18.69 1.99
N VAL A 116 8.95 -17.81 2.90
CA VAL A 116 9.34 -16.45 2.54
C VAL A 116 10.82 -16.45 2.14
N GLU A 117 11.12 -16.18 0.88
CA GLU A 117 12.49 -15.92 0.43
C GLU A 117 12.70 -14.41 0.20
N ASN A 118 13.96 -13.98 0.29
CA ASN A 118 14.33 -12.58 0.11
C ASN A 118 15.28 -12.45 -1.09
N GLN A 119 14.76 -12.02 -2.23
CA GLN A 119 15.58 -11.69 -3.40
C GLN A 119 16.29 -10.34 -3.17
N TYR A 120 15.67 -9.42 -2.44
CA TYR A 120 16.19 -8.08 -2.21
C TYR A 120 17.15 -7.96 -1.00
N THR A 121 17.97 -8.99 -0.75
CA THR A 121 18.90 -9.09 0.41
C THR A 121 19.86 -7.92 0.56
N ARG A 122 20.20 -7.25 -0.54
CA ARG A 122 21.06 -6.05 -0.55
C ARG A 122 20.46 -4.84 0.17
N VAL A 123 19.15 -4.80 0.40
CA VAL A 123 18.45 -3.67 1.04
C VAL A 123 17.53 -4.11 2.16
N VAL A 124 16.88 -5.28 2.07
CA VAL A 124 15.86 -5.72 3.02
C VAL A 124 16.46 -6.61 4.12
N PRO A 125 16.55 -6.15 5.38
CA PRO A 125 16.85 -7.01 6.52
C PRO A 125 15.62 -7.81 6.96
N ARG A 126 15.84 -8.96 7.60
CA ARG A 126 14.73 -9.82 8.07
C ARG A 126 13.81 -9.13 9.07
N GLU A 127 14.39 -8.42 10.04
CA GLU A 127 13.66 -7.74 11.13
C GLU A 127 13.23 -6.30 10.77
N GLY A 128 13.53 -5.84 9.57
CA GLY A 128 13.23 -4.48 9.14
C GLY A 128 14.19 -3.44 9.71
N ASN A 129 13.78 -2.18 9.62
CA ASN A 129 14.52 -1.05 10.18
C ASN A 129 14.00 -0.76 11.59
N LEU A 130 14.71 -1.28 12.60
CA LEU A 130 14.31 -1.16 14.00
C LEU A 130 14.11 0.30 14.44
N ARG A 131 14.95 1.23 13.97
CA ARG A 131 14.82 2.67 14.31
C ARG A 131 13.58 3.30 13.69
N ALA A 132 13.22 2.89 12.47
CA ALA A 132 11.98 3.34 11.84
C ALA A 132 10.77 2.79 12.60
N LEU A 133 10.79 1.51 12.97
CA LEU A 133 9.72 0.86 13.73
C LEU A 133 9.52 1.51 15.11
N GLU A 134 10.61 1.83 15.82
CA GLU A 134 10.56 2.58 17.08
C GLU A 134 9.87 3.93 16.91
N VAL A 135 10.28 4.73 15.92
CA VAL A 135 9.69 6.04 15.64
C VAL A 135 8.22 5.93 15.24
N LEU A 136 7.85 4.93 14.46
CA LEU A 136 6.45 4.67 14.11
C LEU A 136 5.62 4.34 15.36
N SER A 137 6.12 3.49 16.24
CA SER A 137 5.42 3.09 17.47
C SER A 137 5.26 4.22 18.49
N GLU A 138 6.14 5.23 18.43
CA GLU A 138 6.05 6.41 19.29
C GLU A 138 4.99 7.41 18.78
N VAL A 139 4.99 7.66 17.47
CA VAL A 139 4.15 8.72 16.85
C VAL A 139 2.75 8.22 16.51
N PHE A 140 2.60 6.93 16.17
CA PHE A 140 1.37 6.39 15.65
C PHE A 140 0.83 5.23 16.48
N GLU A 141 -0.48 5.02 16.36
CA GLU A 141 -1.18 3.85 16.84
C GLU A 141 -2.18 3.35 15.80
N LEU A 142 -2.59 2.09 15.91
CA LEU A 142 -3.53 1.49 14.96
C LEU A 142 -4.94 2.04 15.15
N ARG A 143 -5.58 2.40 14.03
CA ARG A 143 -7.01 2.69 14.00
C ARG A 143 -7.80 1.40 14.18
N PRO A 144 -8.92 1.41 14.92
CA PRO A 144 -9.79 0.23 15.03
C PRO A 144 -10.29 -0.25 13.66
N HIS A 145 -10.72 0.67 12.81
CA HIS A 145 -11.23 0.41 11.47
C HIS A 145 -10.82 1.52 10.52
N PHE A 146 -10.58 1.18 9.26
CA PHE A 146 -10.31 2.15 8.21
C PHE A 146 -10.91 1.71 6.89
N GLU A 147 -11.45 2.65 6.13
CA GLU A 147 -12.04 2.38 4.82
C GLU A 147 -10.93 2.36 3.76
N TRP A 148 -10.78 1.21 3.10
CA TRP A 148 -9.96 1.05 1.93
C TRP A 148 -10.82 1.16 0.70
N ARG A 149 -10.53 2.14 -0.13
CA ARG A 149 -11.25 2.33 -1.39
C ARG A 149 -11.13 1.09 -2.26
N GLY A 150 -12.28 0.51 -2.62
CA GLY A 150 -12.36 -0.74 -3.39
C GLY A 150 -12.25 -2.04 -2.58
N LEU A 151 -11.88 -2.00 -1.29
CA LEU A 151 -11.80 -3.17 -0.41
C LEU A 151 -12.75 -3.10 0.80
N GLY A 152 -13.34 -1.92 1.07
CA GLY A 152 -14.24 -1.71 2.20
C GLY A 152 -13.50 -1.47 3.53
N PHE A 153 -14.20 -1.65 4.65
CA PHE A 153 -13.59 -1.45 5.97
C PHE A 153 -12.71 -2.63 6.35
N ILE A 154 -11.46 -2.35 6.73
CA ILE A 154 -10.50 -3.34 7.22
C ILE A 154 -10.06 -2.93 8.62
N SER A 155 -10.18 -3.84 9.58
CA SER A 155 -9.77 -3.61 10.97
C SER A 155 -8.26 -3.44 11.08
N GLN A 156 -7.82 -2.56 11.98
CA GLN A 156 -6.40 -2.39 12.34
C GLN A 156 -5.46 -2.20 11.14
N SER A 157 -5.95 -1.59 10.06
CA SER A 157 -5.27 -1.49 8.77
C SER A 157 -4.64 -0.13 8.49
N ALA A 158 -4.87 0.85 9.36
CA ALA A 158 -4.38 2.21 9.22
C ALA A 158 -3.87 2.77 10.54
N LEU A 159 -3.14 3.87 10.44
CA LEU A 159 -2.52 4.57 11.55
C LEU A 159 -3.28 5.87 11.86
N ARG A 160 -3.30 6.24 13.14
CA ARG A 160 -3.64 7.57 13.64
C ARG A 160 -2.51 8.08 14.53
N LEU A 161 -2.47 9.39 14.80
CA LEU A 161 -1.51 9.92 15.76
C LEU A 161 -1.79 9.36 17.16
N SER A 162 -0.74 9.03 17.91
CA SER A 162 -0.85 8.64 19.31
C SER A 162 -1.27 9.83 20.16
N ASP A 163 -1.77 9.56 21.37
CA ASP A 163 -2.15 10.61 22.32
C ASP A 163 -1.01 11.60 22.61
N ALA A 164 0.24 11.12 22.59
CA ALA A 164 1.42 11.95 22.79
C ALA A 164 1.62 13.01 21.68
N TYR A 165 1.05 12.79 20.49
CA TYR A 165 1.12 13.67 19.32
C TYR A 165 -0.24 14.27 18.94
N ARG A 166 -1.26 14.15 19.81
CA ARG A 166 -2.61 14.70 19.59
C ARG A 166 -2.62 16.17 19.20
N ASP A 167 -1.65 16.93 19.69
CA ASP A 167 -1.57 18.36 19.40
C ASP A 167 -1.36 18.59 17.92
N PHE A 168 -0.75 17.67 17.17
CA PHE A 168 -0.57 17.78 15.72
C PHE A 168 -1.71 17.15 14.91
N ASP A 169 -2.72 16.56 15.55
CA ASP A 169 -3.79 15.85 14.85
C ASP A 169 -4.79 16.83 14.23
N ALA A 170 -4.83 16.86 12.89
CA ALA A 170 -5.77 17.71 12.17
C ALA A 170 -7.23 17.29 12.39
N GLU A 171 -7.52 16.02 12.64
CA GLU A 171 -8.88 15.51 12.92
C GLU A 171 -9.39 15.99 14.29
N GLN A 172 -8.49 16.26 15.23
CA GLN A 172 -8.84 16.81 16.55
C GLN A 172 -8.97 18.33 16.50
N ARG A 173 -8.17 19.00 15.66
CA ARG A 173 -8.16 20.46 15.54
C ARG A 173 -9.33 21.00 14.72
N PHE A 174 -9.75 20.29 13.67
CA PHE A 174 -10.72 20.77 12.70
C PHE A 174 -11.92 19.84 12.60
N ALA A 175 -13.12 20.41 12.73
CA ALA A 175 -14.36 19.68 12.47
C ALA A 175 -14.55 19.48 10.96
N VAL A 176 -14.41 18.24 10.49
CA VAL A 176 -14.65 17.87 9.08
C VAL A 176 -16.01 17.17 8.98
N PRO A 177 -16.92 17.63 8.10
CA PRO A 177 -18.17 16.92 7.84
C PRO A 177 -17.91 15.51 7.33
N GLY A 178 -18.52 14.48 7.94
CA GLY A 178 -18.37 13.07 7.58
C GLY A 178 -19.11 12.66 6.31
N VAL A 179 -18.97 13.42 5.22
CA VAL A 179 -19.63 13.14 3.95
C VAL A 179 -19.00 11.91 3.30
N ARG A 180 -19.81 10.88 3.06
CA ARG A 180 -19.39 9.72 2.26
C ARG A 180 -19.79 9.91 0.81
N VAL A 181 -18.81 9.82 -0.07
CA VAL A 181 -19.03 9.84 -1.52
C VAL A 181 -18.79 8.44 -2.05
N ALA A 182 -19.83 7.85 -2.65
CA ALA A 182 -19.72 6.53 -3.25
C ALA A 182 -18.78 6.56 -4.47
N ASP A 183 -18.11 5.45 -4.72
CA ASP A 183 -17.32 5.28 -5.93
C ASP A 183 -18.19 5.37 -7.20
N PRO A 184 -17.64 5.89 -8.32
CA PRO A 184 -18.38 5.93 -9.58
C PRO A 184 -18.82 4.53 -10.02
N LYS A 185 -20.13 4.32 -10.16
CA LYS A 185 -20.72 3.00 -10.50
C LYS A 185 -20.18 2.37 -11.78
N ALA A 186 -19.72 3.19 -12.73
CA ALA A 186 -19.18 2.73 -14.00
C ALA A 186 -17.74 2.17 -13.89
N CYS A 187 -17.01 2.49 -12.81
CA CYS A 187 -15.62 2.10 -12.62
C CYS A 187 -15.51 0.79 -11.82
N GLN A 188 -14.65 -0.11 -12.27
CA GLN A 188 -14.35 -1.39 -11.61
C GLN A 188 -12.98 -1.38 -10.91
N CYS A 189 -12.53 -0.23 -10.40
CA CYS A 189 -11.19 -0.10 -9.78
C CYS A 189 -11.02 -1.01 -8.56
N GLY A 190 -12.08 -1.30 -7.79
CA GLY A 190 -12.01 -2.30 -6.71
C GLY A 190 -11.66 -3.70 -7.19
N GLU A 191 -12.21 -4.13 -8.33
CA GLU A 191 -11.88 -5.43 -8.93
C GLU A 191 -10.45 -5.47 -9.47
N VAL A 192 -9.94 -4.35 -10.00
CA VAL A 192 -8.54 -4.20 -10.41
C VAL A 192 -7.61 -4.27 -9.20
N LEU A 193 -7.94 -3.58 -8.09
CA LEU A 193 -7.14 -3.58 -6.87
C LEU A 193 -7.07 -4.97 -6.22
N LYS A 194 -8.16 -5.74 -6.26
CA LYS A 194 -8.19 -7.13 -5.81
C LYS A 194 -7.47 -8.11 -6.76
N GLY A 195 -7.10 -7.66 -7.97
CA GLY A 195 -6.51 -8.51 -9.00
C GLY A 195 -7.49 -9.48 -9.65
N VAL A 196 -8.81 -9.28 -9.47
CA VAL A 196 -9.87 -10.12 -10.07
C VAL A 196 -9.97 -9.86 -11.57
N ILE A 197 -9.79 -8.60 -11.98
CA ILE A 197 -9.71 -8.20 -13.38
C ILE A 197 -8.45 -7.39 -13.65
N LYS A 198 -8.00 -7.45 -14.89
CA LYS A 198 -6.97 -6.58 -15.43
C LYS A 198 -7.55 -5.21 -15.81
N PRO A 199 -6.74 -4.13 -15.82
CA PRO A 199 -7.24 -2.81 -16.17
C PRO A 199 -8.01 -2.73 -17.50
N TRP A 200 -7.57 -3.45 -18.54
CA TRP A 200 -8.23 -3.43 -19.85
C TRP A 200 -9.54 -4.21 -19.93
N GLU A 201 -9.86 -5.02 -18.92
CA GLU A 201 -11.16 -5.69 -18.80
C GLU A 201 -12.23 -4.75 -18.20
N CYS A 202 -11.82 -3.62 -17.62
CA CYS A 202 -12.75 -2.60 -17.14
C CYS A 202 -13.41 -1.86 -18.31
N LYS A 203 -14.74 -1.79 -18.30
CA LYS A 203 -15.57 -1.24 -19.40
C LYS A 203 -15.23 0.21 -19.79
N VAL A 204 -14.71 1.00 -18.86
CA VAL A 204 -14.39 2.42 -19.07
C VAL A 204 -12.90 2.69 -19.27
N PHE A 205 -12.03 1.68 -19.18
CA PHE A 205 -10.59 1.85 -19.27
C PHE A 205 -10.14 2.31 -20.65
N GLY A 206 -9.38 3.41 -20.70
CA GLY A 206 -8.79 3.95 -21.93
C GLY A 206 -9.81 4.57 -22.90
N THR A 207 -11.08 4.61 -22.53
CA THR A 207 -12.17 5.26 -23.28
C THR A 207 -12.67 6.46 -22.49
N ALA A 208 -13.66 6.25 -21.61
CA ALA A 208 -14.19 7.30 -20.74
C ALA A 208 -13.27 7.61 -19.54
N CYS A 209 -12.42 6.66 -19.14
CA CYS A 209 -11.42 6.82 -18.08
C CYS A 209 -10.02 6.85 -18.70
N THR A 210 -9.41 8.03 -18.75
CA THR A 210 -8.02 8.28 -19.20
C THR A 210 -7.26 9.06 -18.13
N PRO A 211 -5.92 9.23 -18.22
CA PRO A 211 -5.19 10.08 -17.29
C PRO A 211 -5.72 11.52 -17.22
N GLU A 212 -6.17 12.08 -18.34
CA GLU A 212 -6.75 13.44 -18.42
C GLU A 212 -8.17 13.50 -17.85
N HIS A 213 -8.94 12.42 -18.00
CA HIS A 213 -10.33 12.29 -17.53
C HIS A 213 -10.46 11.06 -16.64
N ALA A 214 -9.79 11.09 -15.49
CA ALA A 214 -9.73 9.94 -14.61
C ALA A 214 -11.04 9.75 -13.82
N ILE A 215 -11.71 8.62 -14.05
CA ILE A 215 -12.93 8.24 -13.31
C ILE A 215 -12.57 7.52 -12.00
N GLY A 216 -11.61 6.59 -12.05
CA GLY A 216 -11.18 5.78 -10.90
C GLY A 216 -9.81 6.16 -10.38
N THR A 217 -9.56 5.93 -9.08
CA THR A 217 -8.25 6.20 -8.44
C THR A 217 -7.10 5.46 -9.06
N CYS A 218 -7.34 4.25 -9.57
CA CYS A 218 -6.36 3.46 -10.29
C CYS A 218 -5.80 4.17 -11.55
N MET A 219 -6.51 5.18 -12.08
CA MET A 219 -6.08 6.01 -13.23
C MET A 219 -5.49 7.37 -12.80
N VAL A 220 -5.88 7.88 -11.62
CA VAL A 220 -5.35 9.14 -11.05
C VAL A 220 -3.94 8.94 -10.50
N SER A 221 -3.71 7.83 -9.79
CA SER A 221 -2.45 7.60 -9.10
C SER A 221 -1.34 7.21 -10.10
N PRO A 222 -0.13 7.77 -9.99
CA PRO A 222 1.03 7.31 -10.77
C PRO A 222 1.44 5.87 -10.44
N GLU A 223 1.11 5.40 -9.23
CA GLU A 223 1.29 4.00 -8.80
C GLU A 223 0.09 3.11 -9.17
N GLY A 224 -0.96 3.70 -9.74
CA GLY A 224 -2.19 3.01 -10.07
C GLY A 224 -2.01 2.05 -11.25
N ALA A 225 -2.52 0.82 -11.09
CA ALA A 225 -2.42 -0.20 -12.14
C ALA A 225 -3.03 0.27 -13.48
N CYS A 226 -4.15 1.01 -13.47
CA CYS A 226 -4.73 1.51 -14.71
C CYS A 226 -3.83 2.55 -15.38
N ALA A 227 -3.29 3.52 -14.63
CA ALA A 227 -2.36 4.50 -15.18
C ALA A 227 -1.11 3.83 -15.78
N ALA A 228 -0.54 2.84 -15.06
CA ALA A 228 0.60 2.07 -15.55
C ALA A 228 0.29 1.32 -16.85
N TYR A 229 -0.86 0.64 -16.93
CA TYR A 229 -1.27 -0.05 -18.16
C TYR A 229 -1.56 0.91 -19.32
N TYR A 230 -2.13 2.08 -19.04
CA TYR A 230 -2.43 3.07 -20.08
C TYR A 230 -1.16 3.67 -20.69
N ASN A 231 -0.17 3.96 -19.84
CA ASN A 231 1.08 4.61 -20.23
C ASN A 231 2.08 3.63 -20.85
N TYR A 232 2.18 2.42 -20.30
CA TYR A 232 3.25 1.47 -20.64
C TYR A 232 2.73 0.13 -21.20
N GLY A 233 1.47 -0.22 -20.94
CA GLY A 233 0.88 -1.51 -21.32
C GLY A 233 0.41 -1.61 -22.77
N ARG A 234 0.58 -0.57 -23.59
CA ARG A 234 0.14 -0.54 -25.01
C ARG A 234 0.73 -1.69 -25.85
N PHE A 235 1.89 -2.22 -25.46
CA PHE A 235 2.57 -3.33 -26.16
C PHE A 235 2.12 -4.75 -25.73
N ALA A 236 1.35 -4.89 -24.65
CA ALA A 236 0.90 -6.20 -24.17
C ALA A 236 -0.34 -6.74 -24.93
N ARG A 237 -1.16 -5.84 -25.51
CA ARG A 237 -2.42 -6.20 -26.19
C ARG A 237 -2.24 -7.07 -27.43
N GLU A 238 -1.14 -6.92 -28.15
CA GLU A 238 -0.87 -7.73 -29.35
C GLU A 238 -0.38 -9.15 -29.02
N ARG A 239 0.11 -9.39 -27.80
CA ARG A 239 0.69 -10.67 -27.38
C ARG A 239 -0.30 -11.63 -26.72
N GLU A 240 -1.34 -11.13 -26.05
CA GLU A 240 -2.38 -11.97 -25.43
C GLU A 240 -3.51 -12.37 -26.41
N ALA A 241 -3.51 -11.79 -27.62
CA ALA A 241 -4.43 -12.17 -28.70
C ALA A 241 -3.89 -13.30 -29.60
N VAL A 242 -2.81 -13.98 -29.19
CA VAL A 242 -2.18 -15.13 -29.88
C VAL A 242 -2.27 -16.39 -29.02
#